data_AF-A0A7W1KZR9-F1
#
_entry.id   AF-A0A7W1KZR9-F1
#
_cell.length_a   1.000
_cell.length_b   1.000
_cell.length_c   1.000
_cell.angle_alpha   90.00
_cell.angle_beta   90.00
_cell.angle_gamma   90.00
#
_symmetry.space_group_name_H-M   'P 1'
#
loop_
_entity.id
_entity.type
_entity.pdbx_description
1 polymer ?
#
loop_
_entity_poly.entity_id
_entity_poly.type
_entity_poly.pdbx_seq_one_letter_code
_entity_poly.pdbx_strand_id
1 'polypeptide(L)'
;MTTTRRDFLRKTGCLLGGAAIASTLDSFGMLNVCAQSGATDYRALVCVFLNGGNDGNNVVVPLDAEFTNYTNVRNANNAGLALTQQQLLPVNPLSGRQFGFHFNMPEMQDLFNQGKLAVVPNVGPLVEPLTRATYQSGTGKKPLQLFSHSDQVSEWQTSIANVSSQTGWGGRVADRTAGLNGAATFPQLISIAGISTFVIGTSARPLAISDSRTALSAVLPLNDAPSPATAAENSMRRAAMDRLRGYDSELVLVKAASDTT
;
A
#
# COMPACT_ATOMS: atom_id res chain seq x y z
N MET A 1 20.51 -35.66 35.20
CA MET A 1 20.30 -34.26 35.63
C MET A 1 18.83 -34.10 36.00
N THR A 2 18.53 -33.76 37.25
CA THR A 2 17.15 -33.54 37.72
C THR A 2 16.65 -32.17 37.26
N THR A 3 15.70 -32.16 36.33
CA THR A 3 15.01 -30.94 35.88
C THR A 3 14.21 -30.34 37.04
N THR A 4 14.49 -29.09 37.38
CA THR A 4 13.74 -28.42 38.45
C THR A 4 12.37 -27.95 37.93
N ARG A 5 11.37 -27.82 38.82
CA ARG A 5 10.05 -27.26 38.46
C ARG A 5 10.16 -25.87 37.80
N ARG A 6 11.19 -25.11 38.19
CA ARG A 6 11.49 -23.79 37.62
C ARG A 6 12.03 -23.88 36.20
N ASP A 7 12.85 -24.87 35.89
CA ASP A 7 13.31 -25.12 34.53
C ASP A 7 12.20 -25.63 33.63
N PHE A 8 11.26 -26.43 34.16
CA PHE A 8 10.08 -26.84 33.43
C PHE A 8 9.22 -25.63 33.07
N LEU A 9 8.86 -24.77 34.03
CA LEU A 9 8.04 -23.58 33.76
C LEU A 9 8.71 -22.59 32.79
N ARG A 10 10.04 -22.42 32.88
CA ARG A 10 10.80 -21.59 31.91
C ARG A 10 10.76 -22.19 30.50
N LYS A 11 10.99 -23.48 30.36
CA LYS A 11 10.98 -24.16 29.07
C LYS A 11 9.58 -24.16 28.44
N THR A 12 8.53 -24.38 29.23
CA THR A 12 7.15 -24.36 28.76
C THR A 12 6.69 -22.94 28.38
N GLY A 13 7.09 -21.91 29.14
CA GLY A 13 6.81 -20.51 28.81
C GLY A 13 7.50 -20.05 27.52
N CYS A 14 8.74 -20.45 27.28
CA CYS A 14 9.46 -20.18 26.03
C CYS A 14 8.83 -20.91 24.83
N LEU A 15 8.34 -22.14 25.02
CA LEU A 15 7.68 -22.91 23.95
C LEU A 15 6.32 -22.31 23.56
N LEU A 16 5.52 -21.88 24.53
CA LEU A 16 4.21 -21.26 24.29
C LEU A 16 4.34 -19.86 23.67
N GLY A 17 5.33 -19.07 24.09
CA GLY A 17 5.64 -17.79 23.47
C GLY A 17 6.18 -17.93 22.04
N GLY A 18 6.97 -18.97 21.76
CA GLY A 18 7.46 -19.28 20.42
C GLY A 18 6.35 -19.72 19.45
N ALA A 19 5.37 -20.49 19.93
CA ALA A 19 4.25 -20.94 19.11
C ALA A 19 3.33 -19.80 18.63
N ALA A 20 3.10 -18.78 19.46
CA ALA A 20 2.30 -17.60 19.09
C ALA A 20 2.97 -16.70 18.04
N ILE A 21 4.31 -16.66 18.03
CA ILE A 21 5.10 -15.92 17.03
C ILE A 21 5.23 -16.74 15.74
N ALA A 22 5.31 -18.07 15.84
CA ALA A 22 5.29 -18.95 14.67
C ALA A 22 3.97 -18.87 13.90
N SER A 23 2.82 -18.84 14.59
CA SER A 23 1.51 -18.75 13.92
C SER A 23 1.27 -17.45 13.14
N THR A 24 1.91 -16.35 13.53
CA THR A 24 1.81 -15.07 12.79
C THR A 24 2.80 -14.99 11.64
N LEU A 25 3.96 -15.65 11.75
CA LEU A 25 4.94 -15.79 10.67
C LEU A 25 4.46 -16.76 9.57
N ASP A 26 3.73 -17.82 9.93
CA ASP A 26 3.17 -18.77 8.95
C ASP A 26 2.18 -18.09 7.98
N SER A 27 1.44 -17.07 8.44
CA SER A 27 0.55 -16.27 7.58
C SER A 27 1.31 -15.42 6.56
N PHE A 28 2.52 -14.94 6.90
CA PHE A 28 3.39 -14.21 5.96
C PHE A 28 4.21 -15.16 5.08
N GLY A 29 4.57 -16.35 5.58
CA GLY A 29 5.24 -17.40 4.82
C GLY A 29 4.35 -18.03 3.74
N MET A 30 3.06 -18.22 4.03
CA MET A 30 2.07 -18.70 3.05
C MET A 30 1.90 -17.77 1.85
N LEU A 31 2.06 -16.45 2.01
CA LEU A 31 2.05 -15.51 0.88
C LEU A 31 3.24 -15.71 -0.07
N ASN A 32 4.40 -16.14 0.44
CA ASN A 32 5.57 -16.45 -0.38
C ASN A 32 5.49 -17.82 -1.07
N VAL A 33 4.83 -18.82 -0.46
CA VAL A 33 4.68 -20.16 -1.05
C VAL A 33 3.70 -20.15 -2.23
N CYS A 34 2.64 -19.33 -2.18
CA CYS A 34 1.73 -19.14 -3.32
C CYS A 34 2.36 -18.35 -4.49
N ALA A 35 3.51 -17.71 -4.29
CA ALA A 35 4.21 -16.91 -5.31
C ALA A 35 5.27 -17.71 -6.11
N GLN A 36 5.47 -19.00 -5.82
CA GLN A 36 6.46 -19.85 -6.49
C GLN A 36 5.92 -20.67 -7.67
N SER A 37 4.72 -20.34 -8.15
CA SER A 37 4.27 -20.72 -9.49
C SER A 37 4.53 -19.49 -10.37
N GLY A 38 5.24 -19.64 -11.50
CA GLY A 38 5.37 -18.54 -12.46
C GLY A 38 4.00 -17.92 -12.69
N ALA A 39 3.89 -16.59 -12.58
CA ALA A 39 2.61 -15.91 -12.63
C ALA A 39 1.91 -16.29 -13.94
N THR A 40 0.79 -17.03 -13.84
CA THR A 40 0.01 -17.45 -15.01
C THR A 40 -0.91 -16.34 -15.51
N ASP A 41 -1.03 -15.26 -14.73
CA ASP A 41 -1.90 -14.12 -15.00
C ASP A 41 -1.24 -12.79 -14.64
N TYR A 42 -1.68 -11.73 -15.31
CA TYR A 42 -1.16 -10.38 -15.12
C TYR A 42 -1.42 -9.89 -13.68
N ARG A 43 -0.37 -9.41 -13.02
CA ARG A 43 -0.43 -8.81 -11.68
C ARG A 43 0.19 -7.42 -11.71
N ALA A 44 -0.56 -6.45 -11.22
CA ALA A 44 -0.07 -5.09 -11.02
C ALA A 44 -0.28 -4.65 -9.57
N LEU A 45 0.74 -4.01 -9.00
CA LEU A 45 0.63 -3.31 -7.73
C LEU A 45 0.54 -1.80 -7.99
N VAL A 46 -0.55 -1.20 -7.55
CA VAL A 46 -0.75 0.25 -7.62
C VAL A 46 -0.55 0.84 -6.23
N CYS A 47 0.44 1.71 -6.09
CA CYS A 47 0.70 2.43 -4.84
C CYS A 47 0.26 3.88 -4.97
N VAL A 48 -0.71 4.28 -4.15
CA VAL A 48 -1.19 5.66 -4.06
C VAL A 48 -0.60 6.30 -2.82
N PHE A 49 0.27 7.29 -3.01
CA PHE A 49 0.87 8.05 -1.92
C PHE A 49 0.27 9.46 -1.86
N LEU A 50 -0.45 9.78 -0.78
CA LEU A 50 -1.28 10.99 -0.69
C LEU A 50 -0.53 12.26 -0.25
N ASN A 51 0.78 12.17 0.02
CA ASN A 51 1.65 13.31 0.39
C ASN A 51 1.04 14.29 1.43
N GLY A 52 0.39 13.74 2.47
CA GLY A 52 -0.25 14.52 3.53
C GLY A 52 -1.69 14.98 3.27
N GLY A 53 -2.27 14.72 2.09
CA GLY A 53 -3.62 15.14 1.70
C GLY A 53 -4.78 14.36 2.34
N ASN A 54 -4.55 13.58 3.40
CA ASN A 54 -5.57 12.77 4.04
C ASN A 54 -5.41 12.72 5.56
N ASP A 55 -6.47 13.07 6.29
CA ASP A 55 -6.56 12.86 7.73
C ASP A 55 -7.05 11.43 8.00
N GLY A 56 -6.10 10.50 8.15
CA GLY A 56 -6.39 9.09 8.40
C GLY A 56 -7.27 8.83 9.63
N ASN A 57 -7.26 9.71 10.63
CA ASN A 57 -8.08 9.55 11.82
C ASN A 57 -9.57 9.84 11.56
N ASN A 58 -9.90 10.52 10.45
CA ASN A 58 -11.28 10.70 9.98
C ASN A 58 -11.64 9.75 8.83
N VAL A 59 -10.70 8.93 8.33
CA VAL A 59 -11.00 7.90 7.30
C VAL A 59 -11.67 6.68 7.91
N VAL A 60 -11.12 6.14 9.00
CA VAL A 60 -11.67 4.98 9.72
C VAL A 60 -11.78 5.33 11.19
N VAL A 61 -13.02 5.37 11.69
CA VAL A 61 -13.33 5.85 13.04
C VAL A 61 -13.96 4.70 13.84
N PRO A 62 -13.56 4.46 15.11
CA PRO A 62 -14.22 3.46 15.95
C PRO A 62 -15.70 3.83 16.16
N LEU A 63 -16.60 2.85 16.10
CA LEU A 63 -18.03 3.00 16.45
C LEU A 63 -18.38 2.30 17.78
N ASP A 64 -17.41 1.59 18.35
CA ASP A 64 -17.52 0.97 19.68
C ASP A 64 -17.30 2.00 20.81
N ALA A 65 -17.04 1.52 22.03
CA ALA A 65 -16.79 2.37 23.20
C ALA A 65 -15.63 3.37 23.00
N GLU A 66 -14.71 3.11 22.06
CA GLU A 66 -13.59 4.01 21.75
C GLU A 66 -14.01 5.26 20.97
N PHE A 67 -15.26 5.34 20.48
CA PHE A 67 -15.76 6.55 19.81
C PHE A 67 -15.67 7.78 20.72
N THR A 68 -15.93 7.63 22.03
CA THR A 68 -15.79 8.73 23.00
C THR A 68 -14.34 9.24 23.09
N ASN A 69 -13.36 8.33 23.07
CA ASN A 69 -11.94 8.71 23.07
C ASN A 69 -11.56 9.46 21.78
N TYR A 70 -12.04 8.99 20.64
CA TYR A 70 -11.92 9.69 19.37
C TYR A 70 -12.51 11.11 19.45
N THR A 71 -13.77 11.26 19.89
CA THR A 71 -14.43 12.57 20.00
C THR A 71 -13.65 13.52 20.91
N ASN A 72 -13.19 13.05 22.06
CA ASN A 72 -12.43 13.87 23.01
C ASN A 72 -11.11 14.39 22.41
N VAL A 73 -10.35 13.51 21.77
CA VAL A 73 -9.07 13.90 21.15
C VAL A 73 -9.29 14.84 19.98
N ARG A 74 -10.32 14.60 19.16
CA ARG A 74 -10.60 15.38 17.95
C ARG A 74 -11.26 16.73 18.22
N ASN A 75 -11.89 16.89 19.37
CA ASN A 75 -12.43 18.16 19.84
C ASN A 75 -11.53 18.87 20.86
N ALA A 76 -10.37 18.30 21.20
CA ALA A 76 -9.40 18.93 22.07
C ALA A 76 -9.06 20.34 21.55
N ASN A 77 -8.89 21.30 22.47
CA ASN A 77 -8.63 22.70 22.16
C ASN A 77 -9.69 23.35 21.24
N ASN A 78 -10.94 22.89 21.31
CA ASN A 78 -12.06 23.39 20.49
C ASN A 78 -11.85 23.21 18.98
N ALA A 79 -11.10 22.20 18.55
CA ALA A 79 -10.79 21.98 17.14
C ALA A 79 -12.01 21.61 16.27
N GLY A 80 -13.04 20.99 16.86
CA GLY A 80 -14.28 20.65 16.15
C GLY A 80 -14.12 19.64 15.00
N LEU A 81 -13.10 18.79 15.06
CA LEU A 81 -12.74 17.86 13.96
C LEU A 81 -13.41 16.49 14.07
N ALA A 82 -14.14 16.24 15.15
CA ALA A 82 -14.80 14.97 15.39
C ALA A 82 -16.03 14.81 14.49
N LEU A 83 -16.12 13.68 13.79
CA LEU A 83 -17.34 13.26 13.11
C LEU A 83 -18.36 12.75 14.12
N THR A 84 -19.65 12.91 13.82
CA THR A 84 -20.73 12.23 14.56
C THR A 84 -20.89 10.80 14.05
N GLN A 85 -21.44 9.91 14.86
CA GLN A 85 -21.65 8.52 14.45
C GLN A 85 -22.56 8.40 13.21
N GLN A 86 -23.51 9.32 13.04
CA GLN A 86 -24.42 9.35 11.89
C GLN A 86 -23.72 9.73 10.58
N GLN A 87 -22.55 10.36 10.65
CA GLN A 87 -21.72 10.69 9.48
C GLN A 87 -20.80 9.54 9.08
N LEU A 88 -20.85 8.40 9.75
CA LEU A 88 -19.96 7.28 9.50
C LEU A 88 -20.70 6.14 8.82
N LEU A 89 -20.00 5.49 7.90
CA LEU A 89 -20.46 4.34 7.13
C LEU A 89 -20.00 3.05 7.83
N PRO A 90 -20.87 2.33 8.56
CA PRO A 90 -20.43 1.25 9.45
C PRO A 90 -19.82 0.05 8.71
N VAL A 91 -18.79 -0.55 9.30
CA VAL A 91 -18.13 -1.78 8.84
C VAL A 91 -17.74 -2.66 10.03
N ASN A 92 -17.74 -3.97 9.81
CA ASN A 92 -17.45 -4.98 10.85
C ASN A 92 -16.21 -5.79 10.46
N PRO A 93 -15.01 -5.39 10.89
CA PRO A 93 -13.80 -6.20 10.70
C PRO A 93 -13.86 -7.54 11.45
N LEU A 94 -13.07 -8.49 10.95
CA LEU A 94 -12.89 -9.82 11.55
C LEU A 94 -12.34 -9.77 13.00
N SER A 95 -11.78 -8.64 13.42
CA SER A 95 -11.34 -8.42 14.80
C SER A 95 -12.48 -8.36 15.82
N GLY A 96 -13.75 -8.30 15.38
CA GLY A 96 -14.92 -8.18 16.24
C GLY A 96 -15.19 -6.78 16.78
N ARG A 97 -14.38 -5.80 16.36
CA ARG A 97 -14.59 -4.37 16.66
C ARG A 97 -15.58 -3.74 15.69
N GLN A 98 -16.11 -2.57 16.04
CA GLN A 98 -16.98 -1.79 15.18
C GLN A 98 -16.26 -0.52 14.73
N PHE A 99 -16.25 -0.28 13.43
CA PHE A 99 -15.69 0.93 12.83
C PHE A 99 -16.65 1.50 11.80
N GLY A 100 -16.40 2.74 11.38
CA GLY A 100 -17.06 3.32 10.22
C GLY A 100 -16.08 4.08 9.34
N PHE A 101 -16.29 4.02 8.04
CA PHE A 101 -15.61 4.87 7.08
C PHE A 101 -16.24 6.27 7.06
N HIS A 102 -15.49 7.27 6.62
CA HIS A 102 -16.01 8.61 6.34
C HIS A 102 -17.21 8.56 5.35
N PHE A 103 -18.25 9.39 5.54
CA PHE A 103 -19.43 9.44 4.65
C PHE A 103 -19.13 9.64 3.15
N ASN A 104 -18.02 10.30 2.84
CA ASN A 104 -17.54 10.51 1.45
C ASN A 104 -16.75 9.32 0.87
N MET A 105 -16.77 8.15 1.53
CA MET A 105 -16.05 6.95 1.06
C MET A 105 -16.96 5.71 0.94
N PRO A 106 -18.15 5.81 0.31
CA PRO A 106 -19.03 4.65 0.14
C PRO A 106 -18.37 3.53 -0.66
N GLU A 107 -17.55 3.85 -1.65
CA GLU A 107 -16.85 2.85 -2.47
C GLU A 107 -15.83 2.05 -1.65
N MET A 108 -15.20 2.67 -0.64
CA MET A 108 -14.28 1.97 0.26
C MET A 108 -15.04 1.05 1.20
N GLN A 109 -16.20 1.49 1.70
CA GLN A 109 -17.10 0.64 2.47
C GLN A 109 -17.55 -0.58 1.66
N ASP A 110 -17.93 -0.39 0.40
CA ASP A 110 -18.34 -1.46 -0.50
C ASP A 110 -17.22 -2.48 -0.74
N LEU A 111 -16.00 -2.01 -0.99
CA LEU A 111 -14.83 -2.89 -1.16
C LEU A 111 -14.52 -3.67 0.12
N PHE A 112 -14.67 -3.04 1.28
CA PHE A 112 -14.48 -3.70 2.57
C PHE A 112 -15.53 -4.81 2.78
N ASN A 113 -16.80 -4.50 2.54
CA ASN A 113 -17.90 -5.45 2.68
C ASN A 113 -17.79 -6.64 1.71
N GLN A 114 -17.15 -6.44 0.56
CA GLN A 114 -16.82 -7.50 -0.40
C GLN A 114 -15.58 -8.33 -0.02
N GLY A 115 -14.88 -8.00 1.07
CA GLY A 115 -13.62 -8.65 1.45
C GLY A 115 -12.43 -8.28 0.55
N LYS A 116 -12.53 -7.17 -0.20
CA LYS A 116 -11.51 -6.71 -1.16
C LYS A 116 -10.66 -5.53 -0.65
N LEU A 117 -10.96 -5.03 0.55
CA LEU A 117 -10.20 -3.97 1.21
C LEU A 117 -9.80 -4.42 2.62
N ALA A 118 -8.52 -4.22 2.96
CA ALA A 118 -8.02 -4.36 4.31
C ALA A 118 -7.44 -3.02 4.78
N VAL A 119 -7.70 -2.67 6.05
CA VAL A 119 -7.13 -1.48 6.69
C VAL A 119 -6.07 -1.94 7.68
N VAL A 120 -4.86 -1.39 7.55
CA VAL A 120 -3.76 -1.64 8.49
C VAL A 120 -3.51 -0.35 9.28
N PRO A 121 -4.08 -0.22 10.49
CA PRO A 121 -3.85 0.94 11.34
C PRO A 121 -2.49 0.86 12.03
N ASN A 122 -2.06 1.98 12.63
CA ASN A 122 -0.85 2.06 13.46
C ASN A 122 0.45 1.64 12.76
N VAL A 123 0.55 1.91 11.45
CA VAL A 123 1.76 1.65 10.68
C VAL A 123 2.61 2.93 10.64
N GLY A 124 3.90 2.77 10.87
CA GLY A 124 4.90 3.82 10.77
C GLY A 124 6.30 3.23 10.54
N PRO A 125 7.30 4.06 10.19
CA PRO A 125 8.67 3.59 10.13
C PRO A 125 9.16 3.21 11.52
N LEU A 126 9.72 2.01 11.65
CA LEU A 126 10.39 1.52 12.86
C LEU A 126 11.72 0.87 12.48
N VAL A 127 12.74 1.09 13.31
CA VAL A 127 14.02 0.36 13.22
C VAL A 127 13.95 -0.93 14.02
N GLU A 128 13.35 -0.86 15.21
CA GLU A 128 13.09 -1.98 16.10
C GLU A 128 11.86 -1.67 16.97
N PRO A 129 11.21 -2.68 17.58
CA PRO A 129 10.15 -2.43 18.54
C PRO A 129 10.61 -1.50 19.66
N LEU A 130 9.87 -0.41 19.88
CA LEU A 130 10.26 0.64 20.81
C LEU A 130 9.19 0.88 21.86
N THR A 131 9.60 0.95 23.13
CA THR A 131 8.73 1.38 24.22
C THR A 131 8.92 2.87 24.49
N ARG A 132 7.94 3.50 25.16
CA ARG A 132 8.09 4.90 25.63
C ARG A 132 9.32 5.07 26.51
N ALA A 133 9.58 4.12 27.41
CA ALA A 133 10.72 4.18 28.33
C ALA A 133 12.05 4.14 27.56
N THR A 134 12.22 3.18 26.64
CA THR A 134 13.44 3.05 25.83
C THR A 134 13.63 4.20 24.85
N TYR A 135 12.54 4.79 24.37
CA TYR A 135 12.57 6.02 23.58
C TYR A 135 13.06 7.20 24.40
N GLN A 136 12.51 7.41 25.60
CA GLN A 136 12.86 8.53 26.48
C GLN A 136 14.28 8.41 27.06
N SER A 137 14.74 7.19 27.36
CA SER A 137 16.10 6.95 27.84
C SER A 137 17.15 6.94 26.72
N GLY A 138 16.73 6.99 25.45
CA GLY A 138 17.63 6.97 24.29
C GLY A 138 18.35 5.65 24.05
N THR A 139 17.87 4.55 24.64
CA THR A 139 18.52 3.23 24.54
C THR A 139 18.04 2.40 23.35
N GLY A 140 16.85 2.70 22.83
CA GLY A 140 16.32 2.05 21.63
C GLY A 140 16.64 2.82 20.34
N LYS A 141 16.74 2.10 19.23
CA LYS A 141 16.99 2.68 17.91
C LYS A 141 15.71 3.31 17.37
N LYS A 142 15.81 4.58 16.99
CA LYS A 142 14.73 5.36 16.38
C LYS A 142 14.98 5.58 14.89
N PRO A 143 13.91 5.85 14.11
CA PRO A 143 14.06 6.28 12.74
C PRO A 143 14.96 7.51 12.58
N LEU A 144 15.59 7.61 11.42
CA LEU A 144 16.49 8.70 11.07
C LEU A 144 15.66 9.99 10.98
N GLN A 145 16.08 11.02 11.70
CA GLN A 145 15.36 12.31 11.72
C GLN A 145 13.87 12.15 12.06
N LEU A 146 13.52 11.26 13.01
CA LEU A 146 12.14 11.13 13.50
C LEU A 146 11.52 12.52 13.78
N PHE A 147 10.29 12.72 13.31
CA PHE A 147 9.53 13.99 13.25
C PHE A 147 9.82 14.91 12.06
N SER A 148 10.83 14.64 11.25
CA SER A 148 10.98 15.28 9.94
C SER A 148 10.01 14.66 8.95
N HIS A 149 9.18 15.49 8.32
CA HIS A 149 8.20 15.02 7.33
C HIS A 149 8.88 14.49 6.07
N SER A 150 9.85 15.25 5.52
CA SER A 150 10.56 14.85 4.30
C SER A 150 11.37 13.57 4.49
N ASP A 151 12.02 13.41 5.64
CA ASP A 151 12.79 12.19 5.93
C ASP A 151 11.87 11.00 6.11
N GLN A 152 10.76 11.14 6.84
CA GLN A 152 9.78 10.04 6.98
C GLN A 152 9.11 9.67 5.65
N VAL A 153 8.86 10.62 4.74
CA VAL A 153 8.41 10.27 3.37
C VAL A 153 9.46 9.40 2.67
N SER A 154 10.74 9.72 2.80
CA SER A 154 11.83 8.90 2.24
C SER A 154 11.87 7.50 2.88
N GLU A 155 11.69 7.40 4.20
CA GLU A 155 11.63 6.12 4.91
C GLU A 155 10.45 5.25 4.44
N TRP A 156 9.28 5.84 4.18
CA TRP A 156 8.13 5.13 3.61
C TRP A 156 8.40 4.60 2.20
N GLN A 157 9.08 5.40 1.36
CA GLN A 157 9.41 4.99 -0.01
C GLN A 157 10.53 3.94 -0.05
N THR A 158 11.48 4.04 0.87
CA THR A 158 12.66 3.16 0.93
C THR A 158 12.44 1.93 1.78
N SER A 159 11.47 1.93 2.71
CA SER A 159 11.30 0.92 3.76
C SER A 159 12.57 0.71 4.61
N ILE A 160 13.46 1.70 4.69
CA ILE A 160 14.69 1.67 5.46
C ILE A 160 14.65 2.88 6.40
N ALA A 161 14.47 2.61 7.69
CA ALA A 161 14.21 3.66 8.68
C ALA A 161 15.46 4.20 9.37
N ASN A 162 16.63 3.59 9.24
CA ASN A 162 17.82 3.93 10.03
C ASN A 162 18.93 4.65 9.26
N VAL A 163 18.88 4.66 7.92
CA VAL A 163 19.89 5.27 7.05
C VAL A 163 19.23 5.81 5.78
N SER A 164 19.92 6.72 5.09
CA SER A 164 19.50 7.15 3.76
C SER A 164 19.68 6.01 2.74
N SER A 165 18.73 5.89 1.82
CA SER A 165 18.76 4.91 0.73
C SER A 165 18.49 5.60 -0.60
N GLN A 166 19.22 5.17 -1.64
CA GLN A 166 19.00 5.61 -3.01
C GLN A 166 18.00 4.71 -3.77
N THR A 167 17.53 3.63 -3.15
CA THR A 167 16.55 2.71 -3.73
C THR A 167 15.28 2.61 -2.89
N GLY A 168 14.15 2.46 -3.58
CA GLY A 168 12.84 2.23 -3.01
C GLY A 168 12.50 0.76 -2.89
N TRP A 169 11.54 0.41 -2.04
CA TRP A 169 11.11 -0.98 -1.91
C TRP A 169 10.38 -1.46 -3.17
N GLY A 170 9.64 -0.60 -3.88
CA GLY A 170 9.00 -0.96 -5.15
C GLY A 170 10.03 -1.29 -6.23
N GLY A 171 11.10 -0.48 -6.32
CA GLY A 171 12.25 -0.75 -7.18
C GLY A 171 12.98 -2.05 -6.86
N ARG A 172 13.20 -2.35 -5.58
CA ARG A 172 13.84 -3.61 -5.16
C ARG A 172 12.94 -4.84 -5.36
N VAL A 173 11.61 -4.68 -5.30
CA VAL A 173 10.67 -5.74 -5.70
C VAL A 173 10.82 -6.00 -7.19
N ALA A 174 10.79 -4.96 -8.01
CA ALA A 174 11.01 -5.03 -9.46
C ALA A 174 12.35 -5.69 -9.84
N ASP A 175 13.45 -5.39 -9.14
CA ASP A 175 14.72 -6.09 -9.36
C ASP A 175 14.61 -7.61 -9.19
N ARG A 176 13.79 -8.07 -8.24
CA ARG A 176 13.59 -9.50 -7.94
C ARG A 176 12.56 -10.16 -8.84
N THR A 177 11.59 -9.41 -9.34
CA THR A 177 10.50 -9.92 -10.19
C THR A 177 10.74 -9.71 -11.67
N ALA A 178 11.84 -9.05 -12.08
CA ALA A 178 12.12 -8.73 -13.48
C ALA A 178 12.05 -9.94 -14.41
N GLY A 179 12.52 -11.11 -13.96
CA GLY A 179 12.51 -12.34 -14.73
C GLY A 179 11.11 -12.90 -15.02
N LEU A 180 10.07 -12.44 -14.31
CA LEU A 180 8.69 -12.83 -14.58
C LEU A 180 8.16 -12.20 -15.87
N ASN A 181 8.66 -11.01 -16.26
CA ASN A 181 8.21 -10.30 -17.45
C ASN A 181 8.87 -10.80 -18.77
N GLY A 182 9.63 -11.90 -18.72
CA GLY A 182 10.27 -12.52 -19.87
C GLY A 182 11.08 -11.56 -20.75
N ALA A 183 10.70 -11.44 -22.03
CA ALA A 183 11.34 -10.57 -23.02
C ALA A 183 10.73 -9.16 -23.13
N ALA A 184 9.82 -8.79 -22.22
CA ALA A 184 9.18 -7.48 -22.24
C ALA A 184 10.22 -6.36 -22.09
N THR A 185 10.19 -5.39 -23.01
CA THR A 185 11.11 -4.25 -23.03
C THR A 185 10.54 -3.01 -22.36
N PHE A 186 9.23 -3.01 -22.07
CA PHE A 186 8.57 -1.91 -21.39
C PHE A 186 8.95 -1.88 -19.90
N PRO A 187 9.23 -0.70 -19.31
CA PRO A 187 9.60 -0.62 -17.89
C PRO A 187 8.49 -1.15 -16.98
N GLN A 188 8.81 -2.17 -16.17
CA GLN A 188 7.89 -2.74 -15.18
C GLN A 188 7.50 -1.76 -14.05
N LEU A 189 8.21 -0.64 -13.92
CA LEU A 189 7.95 0.42 -12.95
C LEU A 189 7.51 1.68 -13.69
N ILE A 190 6.34 2.20 -13.31
CA ILE A 190 5.82 3.46 -13.82
C ILE A 190 5.56 4.38 -12.64
N SER A 191 5.99 5.64 -12.75
CA SER A 191 5.60 6.70 -11.85
C SER A 191 4.93 7.81 -12.64
N ILE A 192 3.81 8.31 -12.12
CA ILE A 192 3.07 9.44 -12.68
C ILE A 192 3.27 10.73 -11.88
N ALA A 193 4.09 10.67 -10.83
CA ALA A 193 4.42 11.78 -9.95
C ALA A 193 5.86 12.27 -10.18
N GLY A 194 6.43 12.01 -11.37
CA GLY A 194 7.84 12.23 -11.66
C GLY A 194 8.75 11.18 -11.01
N ILE A 195 10.01 11.55 -10.79
CA ILE A 195 11.02 10.65 -10.21
C ILE A 195 10.72 10.50 -8.71
N SER A 196 10.42 9.26 -8.29
CA SER A 196 10.20 8.91 -6.89
C SER A 196 11.17 7.80 -6.49
N THR A 197 11.79 7.91 -5.31
CA THR A 197 12.70 6.89 -4.78
C THR A 197 12.00 5.53 -4.69
N PHE A 198 10.70 5.50 -4.40
CA PHE A 198 9.88 4.29 -4.31
C PHE A 198 10.09 3.32 -5.49
N VAL A 199 10.19 3.85 -6.72
CA VAL A 199 10.31 3.10 -7.97
C VAL A 199 11.74 3.00 -8.49
N ILE A 200 12.75 3.34 -7.69
CA ILE A 200 14.17 3.18 -8.08
C ILE A 200 14.71 1.88 -7.50
N GLY A 201 15.09 0.95 -8.37
CA GLY A 201 15.79 -0.29 -8.01
C GLY A 201 17.31 -0.13 -8.13
N THR A 202 18.04 -1.16 -7.73
CA THR A 202 19.48 -1.29 -8.03
C THR A 202 19.69 -1.35 -9.54
N SER A 203 18.91 -2.17 -10.25
CA SER A 203 19.00 -2.37 -11.70
C SER A 203 17.77 -1.85 -12.44
N ALA A 204 16.58 -2.01 -11.86
CA ALA A 204 15.34 -1.51 -12.42
C ALA A 204 15.35 0.02 -12.48
N ARG A 205 14.85 0.56 -13.61
CA ARG A 205 14.69 2.00 -13.83
C ARG A 205 13.23 2.26 -14.20
N PRO A 206 12.60 3.27 -13.59
CA PRO A 206 11.20 3.56 -13.85
C PRO A 206 11.03 4.33 -15.15
N LEU A 207 9.89 4.12 -15.81
CA LEU A 207 9.30 5.15 -16.64
C LEU A 207 8.70 6.20 -15.72
N ALA A 208 9.36 7.37 -15.62
CA ALA A 208 8.86 8.49 -14.85
C ALA A 208 8.18 9.49 -15.78
N ILE A 209 6.87 9.65 -15.60
CA ILE A 209 6.09 10.71 -16.22
C ILE A 209 5.94 11.80 -15.16
N SER A 210 6.42 13.00 -15.47
CA SER A 210 6.28 14.15 -14.57
C SER A 210 4.81 14.52 -14.37
N ASP A 211 4.50 14.93 -13.15
CA ASP A 211 3.33 15.75 -12.85
C ASP A 211 3.32 16.96 -13.80
N SER A 212 2.41 16.94 -14.77
CA SER A 212 2.15 18.08 -15.66
C SER A 212 0.90 18.86 -15.23
N ARG A 213 0.51 18.76 -13.95
CA ARG A 213 -0.81 19.08 -13.39
C ARG A 213 -1.96 18.38 -14.12
N THR A 214 -1.61 17.28 -14.75
CA THR A 214 -2.48 16.52 -15.61
C THR A 214 -3.18 15.48 -14.75
N ALA A 215 -4.51 15.55 -14.69
CA ALA A 215 -5.31 14.56 -13.98
C ALA A 215 -4.94 13.14 -14.45
N LEU A 216 -5.07 12.12 -13.60
CA LEU A 216 -4.73 10.73 -13.94
C LEU A 216 -5.37 10.28 -15.27
N SER A 217 -6.60 10.71 -15.55
CA SER A 217 -7.33 10.46 -16.79
C SER A 217 -6.69 11.04 -18.06
N ALA A 218 -5.73 11.95 -17.90
CA ALA A 218 -5.07 12.68 -18.95
C ALA A 218 -3.55 12.44 -18.99
N VAL A 219 -2.99 11.54 -18.17
CA VAL A 219 -1.53 11.23 -18.17
C VAL A 219 -1.09 10.52 -19.45
N LEU A 220 -2.01 9.83 -20.12
CA LEU A 220 -1.84 9.24 -21.46
C LEU A 220 -3.09 9.53 -22.30
N PRO A 221 -3.41 10.81 -22.56
CA PRO A 221 -4.60 11.15 -23.30
C PRO A 221 -4.33 10.83 -24.77
N LEU A 222 -5.26 10.15 -25.42
CA LEU A 222 -5.24 9.88 -26.86
C LEU A 222 -5.44 11.18 -27.66
N ASN A 223 -4.45 12.06 -27.62
CA ASN A 223 -4.51 13.43 -28.15
C ASN A 223 -3.66 13.63 -29.41
N ASP A 224 -3.11 12.57 -30.00
CA ASP A 224 -2.30 12.62 -31.23
C ASP A 224 -3.14 12.87 -32.50
N ALA A 225 -4.17 13.70 -32.39
CA ALA A 225 -4.92 14.15 -33.52
C ALA A 225 -4.23 15.38 -34.12
N PRO A 226 -4.01 15.46 -35.45
CA PRO A 226 -3.58 16.70 -36.06
C PRO A 226 -4.59 17.80 -35.71
N SER A 227 -4.10 18.90 -35.14
CA SER A 227 -4.95 20.01 -34.72
C SER A 227 -5.54 20.74 -35.94
N PRO A 228 -6.84 21.12 -35.92
CA PRO A 228 -7.78 20.95 -34.82
C PRO A 228 -8.63 19.67 -34.98
N ALA A 229 -8.74 18.86 -33.91
CA ALA A 229 -9.64 17.71 -33.85
C ALA A 229 -10.91 18.03 -33.07
N THR A 230 -12.05 17.60 -33.60
CA THR A 230 -13.38 17.79 -33.01
C THR A 230 -13.65 16.80 -31.87
N ALA A 231 -14.58 17.15 -30.98
CA ALA A 231 -15.00 16.27 -29.87
C ALA A 231 -15.54 14.91 -30.36
N ALA A 232 -16.19 14.88 -31.52
CA ALA A 232 -16.69 13.65 -32.14
C ALA A 232 -15.54 12.72 -32.59
N GLU A 233 -14.46 13.28 -33.16
CA GLU A 233 -13.30 12.49 -33.57
C GLU A 233 -12.54 11.92 -32.36
N ASN A 234 -12.46 12.65 -31.25
CA ASN A 234 -11.87 12.13 -30.01
C ASN A 234 -12.70 11.00 -29.40
N SER A 235 -14.04 11.11 -29.44
CA SER A 235 -14.96 10.04 -29.01
C SER A 235 -14.81 8.79 -29.87
N MET A 236 -14.75 8.95 -31.20
CA MET A 236 -14.53 7.86 -32.15
C MET A 236 -13.15 7.20 -32.00
N ARG A 237 -12.10 7.96 -31.70
CA ARG A 237 -10.76 7.41 -31.41
C ARG A 237 -10.72 6.63 -30.11
N ARG A 238 -11.35 7.14 -29.05
CA ARG A 238 -11.50 6.39 -27.79
C ARG A 238 -12.26 5.09 -28.02
N ALA A 239 -13.39 5.15 -28.72
CA ALA A 239 -14.15 3.96 -29.10
C ALA A 239 -13.32 3.00 -29.98
N ALA A 240 -12.51 3.50 -30.91
CA ALA A 240 -11.60 2.70 -31.71
C ALA A 240 -10.49 2.06 -30.87
N MET A 241 -9.90 2.76 -29.91
CA MET A 241 -8.90 2.19 -28.99
C MET A 241 -9.51 1.19 -28.02
N ASP A 242 -10.68 1.46 -27.46
CA ASP A 242 -11.39 0.49 -26.63
C ASP A 242 -11.79 -0.75 -27.44
N ARG A 243 -12.10 -0.58 -28.73
CA ARG A 243 -12.34 -1.69 -29.66
C ARG A 243 -11.05 -2.42 -30.03
N LEU A 244 -9.92 -1.73 -30.24
CA LEU A 244 -8.61 -2.33 -30.48
C LEU A 244 -8.09 -3.10 -29.26
N ARG A 245 -8.37 -2.61 -28.05
CA ARG A 245 -8.12 -3.33 -26.79
C ARG A 245 -8.98 -4.59 -26.65
N GLY A 246 -10.12 -4.65 -27.35
CA GLY A 246 -10.98 -5.83 -27.45
C GLY A 246 -10.66 -6.74 -28.64
N TYR A 247 -10.07 -6.20 -29.71
CA TYR A 247 -9.64 -6.96 -30.89
C TYR A 247 -8.52 -7.93 -30.50
N ASP A 248 -8.55 -9.10 -31.12
CA ASP A 248 -7.54 -10.15 -31.05
C ASP A 248 -7.33 -10.85 -29.69
N SER A 249 -8.21 -10.60 -28.73
CA SER A 249 -8.36 -11.45 -27.53
C SER A 249 -8.88 -12.87 -27.85
N GLU A 250 -9.40 -13.09 -29.06
CA GLU A 250 -9.80 -14.41 -29.59
C GLU A 250 -8.73 -15.08 -30.46
N LEU A 251 -7.69 -14.36 -30.89
CA LEU A 251 -6.60 -14.89 -31.70
C LEU A 251 -5.43 -15.31 -30.81
N VAL A 252 -5.18 -16.61 -30.73
CA VAL A 252 -4.21 -17.25 -29.81
C VAL A 252 -2.83 -16.57 -29.79
N LEU A 253 -2.30 -16.13 -30.93
CA LEU A 253 -0.97 -15.52 -31.00
C LEU A 253 -0.92 -14.08 -30.49
N VAL A 254 -1.99 -13.30 -30.70
CA VAL A 254 -2.08 -11.92 -30.22
C VAL A 254 -2.48 -11.90 -28.75
N LYS A 255 -3.37 -12.83 -28.35
CA LYS A 255 -3.61 -13.18 -26.96
C LYS A 255 -2.31 -13.57 -26.26
N ALA A 256 -1.48 -14.45 -26.82
CA ALA A 256 -0.19 -14.82 -26.22
C ALA A 256 0.83 -13.66 -26.14
N ALA A 257 0.72 -12.65 -27.02
CA ALA A 257 1.57 -11.46 -27.03
C ALA A 257 1.04 -10.31 -26.13
N SER A 258 -0.27 -10.28 -25.88
CA SER A 258 -0.94 -9.30 -24.99
C SER A 258 -1.11 -9.83 -23.57
N ASP A 259 -1.23 -11.16 -23.43
CA ASP A 259 -1.09 -11.95 -22.21
C ASP A 259 0.39 -12.28 -21.95
N THR A 260 1.35 -11.49 -22.47
CA THR A 260 2.73 -11.59 -22.00
C THR A 260 2.75 -11.27 -20.51
N THR A 261 2.69 -12.37 -19.76
CA THR A 261 3.08 -12.61 -18.36
C THR A 261 4.17 -11.68 -17.89
#